data_AF-A0A2L0EW64-F1
#
_entry.id   AF-A0A2L0EW64-F1
#
_cell.length_a   1.000
_cell.length_b   1.000
_cell.length_c   1.000
_cell.angle_alpha   90.00
_cell.angle_beta   90.00
_cell.angle_gamma   90.00
#
_symmetry.space_group_name_H-M   'P 1'
#
loop_
_entity.id
_entity.type
_entity.pdbx_description
1 polymer ?
#
loop_
_entity_poly.entity_id
_entity_poly.type
_entity_poly.pdbx_seq_one_letter_code
_entity_poly.pdbx_strand_id
1 'polypeptide(L)'
;MNTPLPSGPVSHRSRALADAPSSSRMAPAFAGAPVSDRDELAALLSALLSLVQQRRDIWLPLSFGVLGFAPIASLALAIFGLAPLHITTVTVVIPSFITAVALGLWYPRYGRVAARGYLFAIAGVLMYDVTRAPFSLLGDWSDFVPNIGALLLHREEPHTALGYTWRWLGNGGGMGLAFVMVYPLVARRRDVVQSALVYGVAVWSCLVLTLLLAPRGEQILFELTPKNLASTLIGHLVFGGVIGLLMRSTGINVRPYAADRPRIAPLSRR
;
A
#
# COMPACT_ATOMS: atom_id res chain seq x y z
N MET A 1 44.18 -51.25 13.39
CA MET A 1 42.83 -51.49 13.94
C MET A 1 41.86 -51.29 12.77
N ASN A 2 41.43 -52.26 11.94
CA ASN A 2 40.93 -53.64 12.15
C ASN A 2 40.00 -53.70 13.37
N THR A 3 38.69 -54.01 13.33
CA THR A 3 37.73 -54.62 12.39
C THR A 3 36.33 -54.48 13.09
N PRO A 4 35.24 -55.21 12.77
CA PRO A 4 34.26 -55.02 11.68
C PRO A 4 32.79 -54.90 12.18
N LEU A 5 31.85 -54.74 11.22
CA LEU A 5 30.40 -54.94 11.35
C LEU A 5 30.02 -56.36 11.85
N PRO A 6 28.79 -56.55 12.37
CA PRO A 6 28.08 -57.81 12.21
C PRO A 6 26.77 -57.65 11.44
N SER A 7 26.67 -58.44 10.38
CA SER A 7 25.48 -58.82 9.62
C SER A 7 24.88 -60.13 10.15
N GLY A 8 23.54 -60.25 10.16
CA GLY A 8 22.81 -61.53 10.16
C GLY A 8 21.52 -61.53 11.01
N PRO A 9 20.64 -62.54 10.91
CA PRO A 9 20.11 -63.17 9.69
C PRO A 9 18.56 -63.35 9.68
N VAL A 10 18.07 -63.59 8.46
CA VAL A 10 16.88 -64.33 7.97
C VAL A 10 15.94 -65.04 8.97
N SER A 11 14.62 -64.90 8.77
CA SER A 11 13.66 -65.97 9.06
C SER A 11 12.39 -65.92 8.16
N HIS A 12 12.09 -67.08 7.58
CA HIS A 12 10.97 -67.42 6.71
C HIS A 12 9.65 -67.67 7.50
N ARG A 13 8.50 -67.37 6.89
CA ARG A 13 7.22 -68.15 6.95
C ARG A 13 6.21 -67.54 5.96
N SER A 14 5.90 -68.15 4.82
CA SER A 14 4.98 -69.28 4.57
C SER A 14 3.49 -69.05 4.92
N ARG A 15 2.69 -68.97 3.84
CA ARG A 15 1.35 -69.56 3.59
C ARG A 15 0.24 -69.44 4.65
N ALA A 16 -0.88 -68.81 4.26
CA ALA A 16 -2.23 -69.41 4.14
C ALA A 16 -3.18 -68.33 3.57
N LEU A 17 -3.82 -68.52 2.40
CA LEU A 17 -5.08 -69.24 2.16
C LEU A 17 -6.31 -68.61 2.84
N ALA A 18 -7.23 -68.15 1.97
CA ALA A 18 -8.69 -68.09 2.12
C ALA A 18 -9.26 -67.37 3.35
N ASP A 19 -9.95 -66.25 3.12
CA ASP A 19 -11.41 -66.27 3.16
C ASP A 19 -11.98 -64.94 2.67
N ALA A 20 -12.85 -65.04 1.67
CA ALA A 20 -13.67 -63.95 1.17
C ALA A 20 -14.98 -63.90 1.96
N PRO A 21 -15.34 -62.77 2.59
CA PRO A 21 -16.72 -62.52 2.97
C PRO A 21 -17.45 -61.83 1.82
N SER A 22 -18.58 -62.42 1.45
CA SER A 22 -19.57 -61.93 0.49
C SER A 22 -19.99 -60.48 0.76
N SER A 23 -19.64 -59.56 -0.13
CA SER A 23 -20.11 -58.17 -0.11
C SER A 23 -21.33 -57.98 -1.01
N SER A 24 -22.43 -58.65 -0.68
CA SER A 24 -23.76 -58.22 -1.14
C SER A 24 -24.23 -57.06 -0.24
N ARG A 25 -23.61 -55.88 -0.39
CA ARG A 25 -24.22 -54.63 0.09
C ARG A 25 -24.95 -53.99 -1.09
N MET A 26 -26.28 -54.00 -1.00
CA MET A 26 -27.16 -53.15 -1.81
C MET A 26 -26.59 -51.73 -1.83
N ALA A 27 -26.27 -51.25 -3.02
CA ALA A 27 -26.01 -49.85 -3.25
C ALA A 27 -27.23 -49.04 -2.79
N PRO A 28 -27.08 -47.97 -2.00
CA PRO A 28 -28.17 -47.03 -1.83
C PRO A 28 -28.45 -46.42 -3.20
N ALA A 29 -29.72 -46.51 -3.63
CA ALA A 29 -30.20 -45.72 -4.75
C ALA A 29 -29.97 -44.25 -4.40
N PHE A 30 -28.95 -43.65 -5.01
CA PHE A 30 -28.70 -42.22 -4.97
C PHE A 30 -29.80 -41.51 -5.75
N ALA A 31 -30.93 -41.28 -5.09
CA ALA A 31 -31.87 -40.26 -5.51
C ALA A 31 -31.19 -38.91 -5.25
N GLY A 32 -30.52 -38.37 -6.28
CA GLY A 32 -30.09 -36.99 -6.28
C GLY A 32 -31.34 -36.12 -6.14
N ALA A 33 -31.54 -35.54 -4.95
CA ALA A 33 -32.61 -34.58 -4.75
C ALA A 33 -32.41 -33.43 -5.77
N PRO A 34 -33.47 -32.98 -6.48
CA PRO A 34 -33.35 -31.85 -7.38
C PRO A 34 -32.88 -30.64 -6.56
N VAL A 35 -31.72 -30.09 -6.93
CA VAL A 35 -31.27 -28.80 -6.42
C VAL A 35 -32.39 -27.81 -6.75
N SER A 36 -32.94 -27.18 -5.72
CA SER A 36 -34.07 -26.26 -5.89
C SER A 36 -33.62 -25.06 -6.72
N ASP A 37 -34.44 -24.55 -7.63
CA ASP A 37 -34.21 -23.30 -8.37
C ASP A 37 -33.79 -22.13 -7.45
N ARG A 38 -34.20 -22.18 -6.17
CA ARG A 38 -33.82 -21.20 -5.14
C ARG A 38 -32.34 -21.29 -4.74
N ASP A 39 -31.78 -22.50 -4.70
CA ASP A 39 -30.37 -22.73 -4.34
C ASP A 39 -29.44 -22.29 -5.48
N GLU A 40 -29.85 -22.53 -6.73
CA GLU A 40 -29.13 -22.02 -7.92
C GLU A 40 -29.19 -20.49 -8.00
N LEU A 41 -30.36 -19.89 -7.77
CA LEU A 41 -30.49 -18.43 -7.72
C LEU A 41 -29.63 -17.82 -6.60
N ALA A 42 -29.62 -18.42 -5.41
CA ALA A 42 -28.77 -17.98 -4.30
C ALA A 42 -27.28 -18.08 -4.64
N ALA A 43 -26.87 -19.17 -5.30
CA ALA A 43 -25.50 -19.36 -5.77
C ALA A 43 -25.10 -18.28 -6.80
N LEU A 44 -25.96 -18.02 -7.79
CA LEU A 44 -25.73 -16.98 -8.80
C LEU A 44 -25.65 -15.58 -8.17
N LEU A 45 -26.56 -15.23 -7.27
CA LEU A 45 -26.54 -13.95 -6.56
C LEU A 45 -25.26 -13.80 -5.72
N SER A 46 -24.83 -14.85 -5.03
CA SER A 46 -23.60 -14.83 -4.26
C SER A 46 -22.36 -14.64 -5.15
N ALA A 47 -22.34 -15.28 -6.32
CA ALA A 47 -21.27 -15.14 -7.30
C ALA A 47 -21.21 -13.71 -7.85
N LEU A 48 -22.36 -13.13 -8.25
CA LEU A 48 -22.46 -11.76 -8.74
C LEU A 48 -22.03 -10.73 -7.69
N LEU A 49 -22.52 -10.85 -6.46
CA LEU A 49 -22.11 -9.99 -5.34
C LEU A 49 -20.60 -10.09 -5.10
N SER A 50 -20.03 -11.29 -5.18
CA SER A 50 -18.59 -11.49 -5.01
C SER A 50 -17.75 -10.82 -6.10
N LEU A 51 -18.22 -10.80 -7.35
CA LEU A 51 -17.55 -10.12 -8.45
C LEU A 51 -17.60 -8.60 -8.31
N VAL A 52 -18.77 -8.05 -7.95
CA VAL A 52 -18.95 -6.61 -7.68
C VAL A 52 -18.03 -6.17 -6.55
N GLN A 53 -17.96 -6.98 -5.50
CA GLN A 53 -17.12 -6.73 -4.33
C GLN A 53 -15.63 -6.82 -4.65
N GLN A 54 -15.20 -7.84 -5.38
CA GLN A 54 -13.82 -7.98 -5.85
C GLN A 54 -13.39 -6.77 -6.70
N ARG A 55 -14.27 -6.27 -7.57
CA ARG A 55 -14.01 -5.04 -8.33
C ARG A 55 -13.83 -3.84 -7.40
N ARG A 56 -14.68 -3.67 -6.38
CA ARG A 56 -14.55 -2.58 -5.40
C ARG A 56 -13.25 -2.64 -4.61
N ASP A 57 -12.82 -3.83 -4.20
CA ASP A 57 -11.55 -4.08 -3.50
C ASP A 57 -10.30 -3.70 -4.32
N ILE A 58 -10.44 -3.50 -5.63
CA ILE A 58 -9.36 -3.05 -6.52
C ILE A 58 -9.52 -1.56 -6.83
N TRP A 59 -10.71 -1.14 -7.27
CA TRP A 59 -10.91 0.24 -7.73
C TRP A 59 -10.85 1.26 -6.60
N LEU A 60 -11.42 0.99 -5.42
CA LEU A 60 -11.38 1.96 -4.33
C LEU A 60 -9.95 2.25 -3.88
N PRO A 61 -9.08 1.25 -3.60
CA PRO A 61 -7.72 1.55 -3.20
C PRO A 61 -6.89 2.22 -4.32
N LEU A 62 -7.11 1.88 -5.58
CA LEU A 62 -6.49 2.58 -6.71
C LEU A 62 -6.94 4.05 -6.79
N SER A 63 -8.23 4.33 -6.63
CA SER A 63 -8.76 5.69 -6.60
C SER A 63 -8.12 6.50 -5.48
N PHE A 64 -8.09 5.97 -4.26
CA PHE A 64 -7.37 6.63 -3.16
C PHE A 64 -5.88 6.82 -3.48
N GLY A 65 -5.23 5.83 -4.11
CA GLY A 65 -3.87 5.94 -4.62
C GLY A 65 -3.65 7.15 -5.52
N VAL A 66 -4.45 7.27 -6.58
CA VAL A 66 -4.37 8.37 -7.54
C VAL A 66 -4.64 9.72 -6.87
N LEU A 67 -5.71 9.81 -6.07
CA LEU A 67 -6.08 11.04 -5.36
C LEU A 67 -5.00 11.46 -4.36
N GLY A 68 -4.36 10.51 -3.68
CA GLY A 68 -3.28 10.76 -2.73
C GLY A 68 -2.00 11.31 -3.38
N PHE A 69 -1.72 10.96 -4.64
CA PHE A 69 -0.57 11.51 -5.37
C PHE A 69 -0.83 12.89 -6.00
N ALA A 70 -2.07 13.40 -5.98
CA ALA A 70 -2.40 14.68 -6.61
C ALA A 70 -1.53 15.88 -6.13
N PRO A 71 -1.24 16.05 -4.82
CA PRO A 71 -0.38 17.15 -4.34
C PRO A 71 1.03 17.09 -4.93
N ILE A 72 1.70 15.93 -4.83
CA ILE A 72 3.09 15.81 -5.29
C ILE A 72 3.19 15.88 -6.82
N ALA A 73 2.19 15.34 -7.55
CA ALA A 73 2.10 15.48 -8.99
C ALA A 73 1.93 16.96 -9.40
N SER A 74 1.08 17.71 -8.71
CA SER A 74 0.88 19.15 -8.97
C SER A 74 2.15 19.96 -8.70
N LEU A 75 2.88 19.63 -7.63
CA LEU A 75 4.17 20.24 -7.34
C LEU A 75 5.21 19.92 -8.42
N ALA A 76 5.28 18.66 -8.88
CA ALA A 76 6.16 18.28 -9.97
C ALA A 76 5.85 19.07 -11.26
N LEU A 77 4.57 19.15 -11.66
CA LEU A 77 4.15 19.95 -12.82
C LEU A 77 4.57 21.42 -12.72
N ALA A 78 4.47 22.01 -11.53
CA ALA A 78 4.91 23.38 -11.28
C ALA A 78 6.43 23.55 -11.40
N ILE A 79 7.20 22.60 -10.89
CA ILE A 79 8.68 22.63 -11.00
C ILE A 79 9.14 22.46 -12.45
N PHE A 80 8.43 21.64 -13.24
CA PHE A 80 8.66 21.53 -14.69
C PHE A 80 8.16 22.75 -15.49
N GLY A 81 7.47 23.71 -14.87
CA GLY A 81 6.88 24.86 -15.55
C GLY A 81 5.68 24.50 -16.45
N LEU A 82 5.10 23.31 -16.28
CA LEU A 82 3.98 22.83 -17.10
C LEU A 82 2.62 23.38 -16.63
N ALA A 83 2.46 23.59 -15.32
CA ALA A 83 1.24 24.17 -14.76
C ALA A 83 1.53 24.89 -13.44
N PRO A 84 0.97 26.09 -13.18
CA PRO A 84 1.19 26.79 -11.92
C PRO A 84 0.62 26.02 -10.71
N LEU A 85 1.36 26.02 -9.59
CA LEU A 85 0.96 25.29 -8.38
C LEU A 85 -0.33 25.83 -7.76
N HIS A 86 -0.51 27.16 -7.75
CA HIS A 86 -1.73 27.78 -7.22
C HIS A 86 -2.98 27.37 -8.00
N ILE A 87 -2.89 27.22 -9.33
CA ILE A 87 -4.00 26.76 -10.17
C ILE A 87 -4.29 25.29 -9.92
N THR A 88 -3.28 24.41 -10.05
CA THR A 88 -3.44 22.96 -9.85
C THR A 88 -3.87 22.61 -8.43
N THR A 89 -3.49 23.41 -7.44
CA THR A 89 -4.01 23.27 -6.07
C THR A 89 -5.54 23.38 -6.04
N VAL A 90 -6.10 24.42 -6.66
CA VAL A 90 -7.55 24.67 -6.65
C VAL A 90 -8.31 23.72 -7.58
N THR A 91 -7.74 23.37 -8.73
CA THR A 91 -8.45 22.60 -9.76
C THR A 91 -8.22 21.09 -9.68
N VAL A 92 -7.14 20.63 -9.05
CA VAL A 92 -6.78 19.21 -8.96
C VAL A 92 -6.70 18.76 -7.51
N VAL A 93 -5.91 19.43 -6.68
CA VAL A 93 -5.60 18.92 -5.33
C VAL A 93 -6.79 19.04 -4.37
N ILE A 94 -7.42 20.21 -4.29
CA ILE A 94 -8.61 20.41 -3.44
C ILE A 94 -9.75 19.46 -3.88
N PRO A 95 -10.13 19.36 -5.17
CA PRO A 95 -11.11 18.38 -5.63
C PRO A 95 -10.73 16.93 -5.34
N SER A 96 -9.44 16.59 -5.47
CA SER A 96 -8.96 15.25 -5.13
C SER A 96 -9.12 14.93 -3.64
N PHE A 97 -8.81 15.90 -2.77
CA PHE A 97 -9.00 15.77 -1.33
C PHE A 97 -10.48 15.62 -0.97
N ILE A 98 -11.35 16.48 -1.51
CA ILE A 98 -12.81 16.41 -1.30
C ILE A 98 -13.35 15.05 -1.75
N THR A 99 -12.89 14.56 -2.91
CA THR A 99 -13.30 13.26 -3.45
C THR A 99 -12.83 12.11 -2.55
N ALA A 100 -11.59 12.15 -2.06
CA ALA A 100 -11.08 11.13 -1.13
C ALA A 100 -11.88 11.12 0.18
N VAL A 101 -12.23 12.29 0.73
CA VAL A 101 -13.09 12.40 1.92
C VAL A 101 -14.49 11.86 1.63
N ALA A 102 -15.12 12.26 0.53
CA ALA A 102 -16.46 11.78 0.14
C ALA A 102 -16.48 10.25 -0.04
N LEU A 103 -15.49 9.68 -0.73
CA LEU A 103 -15.31 8.23 -0.84
C LEU A 103 -15.09 7.57 0.53
N GLY A 104 -14.32 8.20 1.41
CA GLY A 104 -14.10 7.69 2.77
C GLY A 104 -15.37 7.66 3.62
N LEU A 105 -16.24 8.66 3.46
CA LEU A 105 -17.53 8.74 4.13
C LEU A 105 -18.55 7.75 3.55
N TRP A 106 -18.60 7.59 2.22
CA TRP A 106 -19.47 6.61 1.55
C TRP A 106 -19.03 5.17 1.77
N TYR A 107 -17.72 4.94 1.95
CA TYR A 107 -17.16 3.63 2.19
C TYR A 107 -16.32 3.61 3.49
N PRO A 108 -16.94 3.67 4.69
CA PRO A 108 -16.25 3.92 5.97
C PRO A 108 -15.13 2.94 6.30
N ARG A 109 -15.20 1.69 5.81
CA ARG A 109 -14.11 0.71 6.00
C ARG A 109 -12.83 1.14 5.30
N TYR A 110 -12.91 1.53 4.03
CA TYR A 110 -11.76 2.05 3.26
C TYR A 110 -11.37 3.43 3.76
N GLY A 111 -12.35 4.29 4.09
CA GLY A 111 -12.10 5.62 4.65
C GLY A 111 -11.25 5.57 5.92
N ARG A 112 -11.53 4.65 6.85
CA ARG A 112 -10.70 4.49 8.06
C ARG A 112 -9.27 4.05 7.76
N VAL A 113 -9.09 3.16 6.79
CA VAL A 113 -7.75 2.71 6.36
C VAL A 113 -6.99 3.87 5.70
N ALA A 114 -7.63 4.59 4.78
CA ALA A 114 -7.07 5.75 4.10
C ALA A 114 -6.69 6.86 5.09
N ALA A 115 -7.57 7.17 6.04
CA ALA A 115 -7.32 8.16 7.09
C ALA A 115 -6.14 7.78 7.99
N ARG A 116 -6.04 6.50 8.39
CA ARG A 116 -4.86 6.04 9.15
C ARG A 116 -3.59 6.14 8.32
N GLY A 117 -3.62 5.76 7.05
CA GLY A 117 -2.48 5.92 6.14
C GLY A 117 -2.03 7.38 6.01
N TYR A 118 -2.98 8.29 5.87
CA TYR A 118 -2.74 9.74 5.85
C TYR A 118 -2.06 10.23 7.14
N LEU A 119 -2.59 9.84 8.32
CA LEU A 119 -2.02 10.21 9.62
C LEU A 119 -0.63 9.62 9.85
N PHE A 120 -0.40 8.36 9.46
CA PHE A 120 0.92 7.72 9.57
C PHE A 120 1.95 8.45 8.70
N ALA A 121 1.54 8.93 7.54
CA ALA A 121 2.40 9.71 6.67
C ALA A 121 2.74 11.09 7.24
N ILE A 122 1.79 11.75 7.90
CA ILE A 122 2.04 13.00 8.63
C ILE A 122 3.10 12.74 9.71
N ALA A 123 2.95 11.67 10.50
CA ALA A 123 3.98 11.30 11.47
C ALA A 123 5.33 11.01 10.80
N GLY A 124 5.33 10.28 9.68
CA GLY A 124 6.54 9.96 8.92
C GLY A 124 7.27 11.20 8.38
N VAL A 125 6.54 12.18 7.86
CA VAL A 125 7.15 13.40 7.31
C VAL A 125 7.58 14.38 8.40
N LEU A 126 6.89 14.40 9.54
CA LEU A 126 7.39 15.12 10.72
C LEU A 126 8.70 14.52 11.22
N MET A 127 8.79 13.18 11.30
CA MET A 127 10.03 12.49 11.68
C MET A 127 11.13 12.70 10.64
N TYR A 128 10.81 12.71 9.34
CA TYR A 128 11.73 13.16 8.30
C TYR A 128 12.26 14.54 8.70
N ASP A 129 11.39 15.52 8.91
CA ASP A 129 11.81 16.90 9.14
C ASP A 129 12.67 17.06 10.38
N VAL A 130 12.41 16.28 11.43
CA VAL A 130 13.30 16.18 12.60
C VAL A 130 14.70 15.70 12.21
N THR A 131 14.81 14.68 11.36
CA THR A 131 16.13 14.21 10.88
C THR A 131 16.82 15.20 9.95
N ARG A 132 16.05 16.05 9.26
CA ARG A 132 16.56 17.10 8.37
C ARG A 132 17.01 18.35 9.13
N ALA A 133 16.33 18.70 10.22
CA ALA A 133 16.50 19.97 10.92
C ALA A 133 17.96 20.29 11.29
N PRO A 134 18.81 19.36 11.77
CA PRO A 134 20.21 19.66 12.05
C PRO A 134 20.99 20.20 10.84
N PHE A 135 20.75 19.65 9.65
CA PHE A 135 21.41 20.10 8.42
C PHE A 135 20.94 21.49 8.01
N SER A 136 19.67 21.81 8.21
CA SER A 136 19.17 23.14 7.89
C SER A 136 19.58 24.20 8.92
N LEU A 137 19.63 23.85 10.21
CA LEU A 137 20.01 24.76 11.29
C LEU A 137 21.51 25.06 11.32
N LEU A 138 22.36 24.10 10.90
CA LEU A 138 23.81 24.30 10.81
C LEU A 138 24.25 25.03 9.53
N GLY A 139 23.30 25.50 8.69
CA GLY A 139 23.59 26.19 7.43
C GLY A 139 24.06 25.26 6.30
N ASP A 140 24.04 23.96 6.55
CA ASP A 140 24.55 22.92 5.67
C ASP A 140 23.59 22.59 4.51
N TRP A 141 22.32 22.95 4.65
CA TRP A 141 21.29 22.74 3.63
C TRP A 141 20.17 23.79 3.73
N SER A 142 20.01 24.61 2.69
CA SER A 142 18.94 25.61 2.63
C SER A 142 17.54 24.99 2.75
N ASP A 143 16.68 25.62 3.55
CA ASP A 143 15.30 25.16 3.66
C ASP A 143 14.46 25.62 2.47
N PHE A 144 14.15 24.68 1.58
CA PHE A 144 13.34 24.93 0.39
C PHE A 144 11.84 24.91 0.62
N VAL A 145 11.37 24.42 1.78
CA VAL A 145 9.94 24.26 2.05
C VAL A 145 9.18 25.59 1.97
N PRO A 146 9.72 26.73 2.45
CA PRO A 146 9.12 28.04 2.24
C PRO A 146 8.90 28.43 0.77
N ASN A 147 9.71 27.96 -0.18
CA ASN A 147 9.54 28.23 -1.61
C ASN A 147 8.27 27.58 -2.17
N ILE A 148 7.87 26.41 -1.64
CA ILE A 148 6.60 25.77 -2.00
C ILE A 148 5.43 26.69 -1.63
N GLY A 149 5.51 27.36 -0.48
CA GLY A 149 4.52 28.35 -0.06
C GLY A 149 4.45 29.56 -1.00
N ALA A 150 5.58 30.01 -1.53
CA ALA A 150 5.63 31.07 -2.54
C ALA A 150 4.93 30.64 -3.85
N LEU A 151 5.19 29.41 -4.32
CA LEU A 151 4.53 28.82 -5.49
C LEU A 151 3.01 28.70 -5.33
N LEU A 152 2.54 28.35 -4.12
CA LEU A 152 1.12 28.24 -3.80
C LEU A 152 0.38 29.58 -3.82
N LEU A 153 1.06 30.66 -3.49
CA LEU A 153 0.50 32.02 -3.47
C LEU A 153 0.80 32.81 -4.73
N HIS A 154 1.51 32.22 -5.69
CA HIS A 154 2.00 32.89 -6.89
C HIS A 154 2.75 34.19 -6.58
N ARG A 155 3.69 34.12 -5.63
CA ARG A 155 4.52 35.26 -5.21
C ARG A 155 5.99 34.88 -5.19
N GLU A 156 6.87 35.87 -5.14
CA GLU A 156 8.32 35.66 -5.05
C GLU A 156 8.76 35.36 -3.61
N GLU A 157 8.08 35.94 -2.63
CA GLU A 157 8.47 35.82 -1.22
C GLU A 157 8.13 34.45 -0.62
N PRO A 158 9.09 33.80 0.07
CA PRO A 158 8.85 32.54 0.76
C PRO A 158 7.68 32.60 1.75
N HIS A 159 6.94 31.50 1.91
CA HIS A 159 5.88 31.39 2.91
C HIS A 159 6.02 30.10 3.73
N THR A 160 6.75 30.17 4.85
CA THR A 160 7.09 29.01 5.68
C THR A 160 5.87 28.20 6.13
N ALA A 161 4.86 28.84 6.75
CA ALA A 161 3.72 28.11 7.31
C ALA A 161 2.92 27.33 6.24
N LEU A 162 2.61 27.98 5.11
CA LEU A 162 1.92 27.35 4.00
C LEU A 162 2.77 26.27 3.32
N GLY A 163 4.07 26.49 3.16
CA GLY A 163 5.00 25.49 2.63
C GLY A 163 5.03 24.22 3.46
N TYR A 164 5.14 24.35 4.79
CA TYR A 164 5.11 23.20 5.70
C TYR A 164 3.72 22.55 5.78
N THR A 165 2.65 23.33 5.68
CA THR A 165 1.29 22.79 5.58
C THR A 165 1.12 21.92 4.35
N TRP A 166 1.59 22.39 3.18
CA TRP A 166 1.61 21.60 1.95
C TRP A 166 2.48 20.35 2.08
N ARG A 167 3.67 20.49 2.66
CA ARG A 167 4.59 19.37 2.88
C ARG A 167 3.95 18.28 3.72
N TRP A 168 3.31 18.65 4.83
CA TRP A 168 2.76 17.69 5.79
C TRP A 168 1.42 17.14 5.36
N LEU A 169 0.46 18.01 5.08
CA LEU A 169 -0.92 17.62 4.78
C LEU A 169 -1.11 17.25 3.30
N GLY A 170 -0.49 17.99 2.39
CA GLY A 170 -0.53 17.71 0.96
C GLY A 170 0.35 16.51 0.60
N ASN A 171 1.65 16.77 0.41
CA ASN A 171 2.59 15.76 -0.10
C ASN A 171 2.70 14.55 0.83
N GLY A 172 3.09 14.75 2.10
CA GLY A 172 3.29 13.66 3.06
C GLY A 172 2.02 12.84 3.27
N GLY A 173 0.96 13.49 3.76
CA GLY A 173 -0.35 12.89 3.97
C GLY A 173 -0.88 12.12 2.76
N GLY A 174 -0.90 12.77 1.59
CA GLY A 174 -1.37 12.15 0.36
C GLY A 174 -0.55 10.93 -0.07
N MET A 175 0.79 11.01 -0.01
CA MET A 175 1.66 9.90 -0.39
C MET A 175 1.52 8.68 0.53
N GLY A 176 1.34 8.86 1.85
CA GLY A 176 1.14 7.71 2.73
C GLY A 176 -0.27 7.12 2.64
N LEU A 177 -1.30 7.96 2.43
CA LEU A 177 -2.63 7.47 2.06
C LEU A 177 -2.54 6.57 0.81
N ALA A 178 -1.84 7.04 -0.23
CA ALA A 178 -1.70 6.28 -1.46
C ALA A 178 -0.97 4.94 -1.23
N PHE A 179 0.14 4.96 -0.48
CA PHE A 179 0.88 3.75 -0.15
C PHE A 179 0.02 2.72 0.61
N VAL A 180 -0.62 3.13 1.70
CA VAL A 180 -1.42 2.22 2.55
C VAL A 180 -2.55 1.58 1.77
N MET A 181 -3.20 2.34 0.88
CA MET A 181 -4.31 1.84 0.07
C MET A 181 -3.82 0.91 -1.04
N VAL A 182 -2.72 1.22 -1.72
CA VAL A 182 -2.25 0.44 -2.88
C VAL A 182 -1.39 -0.77 -2.51
N TYR A 183 -0.68 -0.72 -1.37
CA TYR A 183 0.18 -1.81 -0.88
C TYR A 183 -0.42 -3.24 -0.97
N PRO A 184 -1.68 -3.49 -0.59
CA PRO A 184 -2.31 -4.81 -0.64
C PRO A 184 -2.49 -5.35 -2.07
N LEU A 185 -2.52 -4.47 -3.06
CA LEU A 185 -2.66 -4.84 -4.47
C LEU A 185 -1.33 -5.26 -5.07
N VAL A 186 -0.22 -4.65 -4.63
CA VAL A 186 1.10 -4.80 -5.25
C VAL A 186 2.01 -5.76 -4.49
N ALA A 187 2.02 -5.70 -3.16
CA ALA A 187 3.07 -6.30 -2.35
C ALA A 187 2.55 -7.07 -1.12
N ARG A 188 1.28 -7.51 -1.10
CA ARG A 188 0.65 -8.20 0.06
C ARG A 188 1.41 -9.39 0.66
N ARG A 189 2.30 -10.01 -0.12
CA ARG A 189 3.10 -11.18 0.30
C ARG A 189 4.47 -10.79 0.88
N ARG A 190 4.84 -9.52 0.80
CA ARG A 190 6.09 -8.99 1.33
C ARG A 190 5.84 -8.39 2.71
N ASP A 191 6.92 -8.19 3.44
CA ASP A 191 6.86 -7.44 4.67
C ASP A 191 6.50 -5.97 4.40
N VAL A 192 5.62 -5.41 5.23
CA VAL A 192 5.11 -4.04 5.05
C VAL A 192 6.19 -3.00 5.31
N VAL A 193 7.12 -3.24 6.24
CA VAL A 193 8.22 -2.31 6.53
C VAL A 193 9.19 -2.28 5.37
N GLN A 194 9.59 -3.44 4.86
CA GLN A 194 10.44 -3.51 3.66
C GLN A 194 9.78 -2.83 2.46
N SER A 195 8.48 -3.07 2.23
CA SER A 195 7.74 -2.45 1.14
C SER A 195 7.65 -0.92 1.29
N ALA A 196 7.49 -0.42 2.51
CA ALA A 196 7.46 1.01 2.80
C ALA A 196 8.83 1.68 2.64
N LEU A 197 9.93 0.98 2.97
CA LEU A 197 11.29 1.45 2.69
C LEU A 197 11.56 1.54 1.18
N VAL A 198 11.21 0.51 0.42
CA VAL A 198 11.30 0.52 -1.05
C VAL A 198 10.45 1.66 -1.63
N TYR A 199 9.26 1.88 -1.09
CA TYR A 199 8.42 3.01 -1.46
C TYR A 199 9.09 4.36 -1.19
N GLY A 200 9.71 4.54 -0.01
CA GLY A 200 10.48 5.74 0.32
C GLY A 200 11.62 5.98 -0.69
N VAL A 201 12.38 4.94 -1.04
CA VAL A 201 13.44 5.01 -2.06
C VAL A 201 12.88 5.35 -3.44
N ALA A 202 11.71 4.81 -3.80
CA ALA A 202 11.06 5.14 -5.08
C ALA A 202 10.65 6.61 -5.14
N VAL A 203 10.03 7.15 -4.07
CA VAL A 203 9.68 8.57 -3.98
C VAL A 203 10.93 9.46 -4.05
N TRP A 204 11.98 9.10 -3.32
CA TRP A 204 13.27 9.79 -3.40
C TRP A 204 13.86 9.78 -4.81
N SER A 205 13.81 8.64 -5.49
CA SER A 205 14.31 8.51 -6.87
C SER A 205 13.53 9.42 -7.84
N CYS A 206 12.20 9.51 -7.67
CA CYS A 206 11.37 10.43 -8.44
C CYS A 206 11.70 11.91 -8.15
N LEU A 207 12.02 12.24 -6.90
CA LEU A 207 12.50 13.58 -6.53
C LEU A 207 13.82 13.90 -7.23
N VAL A 208 14.81 13.01 -7.17
CA VAL A 208 16.11 13.18 -7.86
C VAL A 208 15.90 13.34 -9.36
N LEU A 209 15.04 12.50 -9.97
CA LEU A 209 14.72 12.61 -11.38
C LEU A 209 14.05 13.96 -11.73
N THR A 210 13.18 14.46 -10.86
CA THR A 210 12.57 15.78 -11.03
C THR A 210 13.62 16.89 -11.00
N LEU A 211 14.58 16.83 -10.08
CA LEU A 211 15.67 17.80 -10.00
C LEU A 211 16.57 17.80 -11.24
N LEU A 212 16.87 16.60 -11.75
CA LEU A 212 17.72 16.43 -12.94
C LEU A 212 17.04 16.88 -14.23
N LEU A 213 15.73 16.66 -14.35
CA LEU A 213 15.00 16.90 -15.60
C LEU A 213 14.30 18.26 -15.66
N ALA A 214 13.93 18.86 -14.52
CA ALA A 214 13.20 20.11 -14.52
C ALA A 214 14.14 21.32 -14.65
N PRO A 215 13.84 22.30 -15.54
CA PRO A 215 14.75 23.41 -15.83
C PRO A 215 15.17 24.26 -14.63
N ARG A 216 14.33 24.32 -13.59
CA ARG A 216 14.56 25.10 -12.35
C ARG A 216 14.45 24.25 -11.09
N GLY A 217 14.58 22.92 -11.23
CA GLY A 217 14.43 21.98 -10.12
C GLY A 217 15.34 22.31 -8.93
N GLU A 218 16.65 22.40 -9.18
CA GLU A 218 17.64 22.69 -8.14
C GLU A 218 17.50 24.08 -7.51
N GLN A 219 17.07 25.08 -8.30
CA GLN A 219 16.87 26.46 -7.82
C GLN A 219 15.65 26.58 -6.88
N ILE A 220 14.57 25.85 -7.20
CA ILE A 220 13.32 25.91 -6.43
C ILE A 220 13.43 25.05 -5.18
N LEU A 221 14.03 23.86 -5.32
CA LEU A 221 14.18 22.89 -4.26
C LEU A 221 15.59 22.98 -3.66
N PHE A 222 16.55 22.22 -4.16
CA PHE A 222 17.91 22.24 -3.62
C PHE A 222 18.91 21.70 -4.64
N GLU A 223 20.16 22.12 -4.48
CA GLU A 223 21.27 21.68 -5.32
C GLU A 223 21.60 20.20 -5.12
N LEU A 224 21.95 19.51 -6.21
CA LEU A 224 22.32 18.10 -6.21
C LEU A 224 23.77 17.90 -5.79
N THR A 225 24.01 17.98 -4.48
CA THR A 225 25.30 17.60 -3.88
C THR A 225 25.23 16.19 -3.27
N PRO A 226 26.35 15.46 -3.13
CA PRO A 226 26.36 14.16 -2.45
C PRO A 226 25.77 14.22 -1.03
N LYS A 227 26.00 15.34 -0.34
CA LYS A 227 25.45 15.62 1.00
C LYS A 227 23.93 15.73 0.98
N ASN A 228 23.37 16.52 0.06
CA ASN A 228 21.91 16.68 -0.07
C ASN A 228 21.24 15.40 -0.53
N LEU A 229 21.88 14.63 -1.42
CA LEU A 229 21.40 13.31 -1.82
C LEU A 229 21.33 12.34 -0.64
N ALA A 230 22.39 12.26 0.17
CA ALA A 230 22.41 11.41 1.35
C ALA A 230 21.38 11.84 2.40
N SER A 231 21.29 13.14 2.71
CA SER A 231 20.34 13.64 3.72
C SER A 231 18.89 13.44 3.28
N THR A 232 18.57 13.68 2.01
CA THR A 232 17.23 13.44 1.47
C THR A 232 16.90 11.96 1.41
N LEU A 233 17.85 11.09 1.07
CA LEU A 233 17.64 9.65 1.11
C LEU A 233 17.33 9.17 2.53
N ILE A 234 18.10 9.61 3.53
CA ILE A 234 17.85 9.29 4.94
C ILE A 234 16.43 9.72 5.33
N GLY A 235 16.02 10.93 4.99
CA GLY A 235 14.67 11.41 5.28
C GLY A 235 13.57 10.53 4.66
N HIS A 236 13.75 10.06 3.42
CA HIS A 236 12.79 9.18 2.76
C HIS A 236 12.78 7.75 3.34
N LEU A 237 13.93 7.25 3.78
CA LEU A 237 14.01 5.98 4.53
C LEU A 237 13.29 6.09 5.87
N VAL A 238 13.44 7.20 6.58
CA VAL A 238 12.71 7.49 7.83
C VAL A 238 11.21 7.59 7.56
N PHE A 239 10.81 8.34 6.54
CA PHE A 239 9.40 8.47 6.13
C PHE A 239 8.76 7.10 5.85
N GLY A 240 9.38 6.29 4.98
CA GLY A 240 8.90 4.94 4.67
C GLY A 240 8.92 4.01 5.89
N GLY A 241 10.01 4.04 6.66
CA GLY A 241 10.18 3.24 7.87
C GLY A 241 9.09 3.50 8.91
N VAL A 242 8.78 4.77 9.19
CA VAL A 242 7.73 5.15 10.15
C VAL A 242 6.36 4.65 9.69
N ILE A 243 5.99 4.85 8.42
CA ILE A 243 4.72 4.35 7.87
C ILE A 243 4.65 2.82 8.03
N GLY A 244 5.69 2.11 7.61
CA GLY A 244 5.74 0.66 7.67
C GLY A 244 5.64 0.12 9.11
N LEU A 245 6.34 0.74 10.06
CA LEU A 245 6.30 0.35 11.48
C LEU A 245 4.93 0.61 12.09
N LEU A 246 4.30 1.75 11.79
CA LEU A 246 2.95 2.08 12.27
C LEU A 246 1.89 1.14 11.67
N MET A 247 2.00 0.79 10.39
CA MET A 247 1.12 -0.21 9.77
C MET A 247 1.26 -1.58 10.44
N ARG A 248 2.50 -2.00 10.72
CA ARG A 248 2.76 -3.27 11.41
C ARG A 248 2.20 -3.25 12.83
N SER A 249 2.46 -2.20 13.60
CA SER A 249 2.07 -2.12 15.02
C SER A 249 0.56 -2.04 15.22
N THR A 250 -0.14 -1.34 14.32
CA THR A 250 -1.60 -1.19 14.37
C THR A 250 -2.36 -2.32 13.69
N GLY A 251 -1.64 -3.26 13.06
CA GLY A 251 -2.23 -4.41 12.38
C GLY A 251 -3.22 -3.99 11.29
N ILE A 252 -3.02 -2.83 10.64
CA ILE A 252 -3.88 -2.41 9.53
C ILE A 252 -3.76 -3.44 8.42
N ASN A 253 -4.77 -4.28 8.36
CA ASN A 253 -4.93 -5.24 7.31
C ASN A 253 -6.00 -4.67 6.39
N VAL A 254 -5.56 -4.14 5.25
CA VAL A 254 -6.48 -3.85 4.15
C VAL A 254 -6.84 -5.20 3.52
N ARG A 255 -7.58 -6.02 4.27
CA ARG A 255 -8.11 -7.25 3.73
C ARG A 255 -9.16 -6.85 2.70
N PRO A 256 -9.05 -7.33 1.45
CA PRO A 256 -10.19 -7.35 0.55
C PRO A 256 -11.37 -7.96 1.30
N TYR A 257 -12.57 -7.43 1.12
CA TYR A 257 -13.80 -7.93 1.75
C TYR A 257 -13.97 -9.45 1.54
N ALA A 258 -13.37 -10.00 0.48
CA ALA A 258 -13.32 -11.42 0.18
C ALA A 258 -12.66 -12.33 1.24
N ALA A 259 -11.84 -11.81 2.16
CA ALA A 259 -11.13 -12.65 3.14
C ALA A 259 -11.97 -13.02 4.38
N ASP A 260 -13.04 -12.29 4.68
CA ASP A 260 -13.99 -12.60 5.76
C ASP A 260 -15.16 -13.46 5.29
N ARG A 261 -15.00 -14.20 4.18
CA ARG A 261 -15.98 -15.23 3.81
C ARG A 261 -16.05 -16.24 4.97
N PRO A 262 -17.23 -16.57 5.51
CA PRO A 262 -17.39 -17.87 6.14
C PRO A 262 -16.91 -18.89 5.11
N ARG A 263 -16.02 -19.82 5.51
CA ARG A 263 -15.74 -20.99 4.67
C ARG A 263 -17.09 -21.68 4.51
N ILE A 264 -17.77 -21.45 3.39
CA ILE A 264 -18.84 -22.31 2.97
C ILE A 264 -18.14 -23.66 2.84
N ALA A 265 -18.41 -24.55 3.79
CA ALA A 265 -17.86 -25.89 3.77
C ALA A 265 -18.12 -26.42 2.36
N PRO A 266 -17.11 -26.99 1.67
CA PRO A 266 -17.36 -27.60 0.39
C PRO A 266 -18.55 -28.52 0.60
N LEU A 267 -19.65 -28.27 -0.11
CA LEU A 267 -20.76 -29.20 -0.19
C LEU A 267 -20.10 -30.51 -0.55
N SER A 268 -19.99 -31.40 0.43
CA SER A 268 -19.36 -32.69 0.24
C SER A 268 -20.09 -33.29 -0.93
N ARG A 269 -19.39 -33.49 -2.06
CA ARG A 269 -19.93 -34.27 -3.17
C ARG A 269 -20.33 -35.60 -2.54
N ARG A 270 -21.63 -35.79 -2.37
CA ARG A 270 -22.27 -37.04 -1.95
C ARG A 270 -23.07 -37.49 -3.15
#